data_AF-A0A7C4TIR2-F1
#
_entry.id   AF-A0A7C4TIR2-F1
#
_cell.length_a   1.000
_cell.length_b   1.000
_cell.length_c   1.000
_cell.angle_alpha   90.00
_cell.angle_beta   90.00
_cell.angle_gamma   90.00
#
_symmetry.space_group_name_H-M   'P 1'
#
loop_
_entity.id
_entity.type
_entity.pdbx_description
1 polymer ?
#
loop_
_entity_poly.entity_id
_entity_poly.type
_entity_poly.pdbx_seq_one_letter_code
_entity_poly.pdbx_strand_id
1 'polypeptide(L)'
;MSRSAEARSRTRSTRPSRGSRRPSATCVPTPTVEAPVSRVLGVDLGSRRIGLAVSDASGTLAIPLRVLERGRERRADHEAIVEVARTEGATRIVVGLPRSLSGTTGPAARAVTEEVDELRTVAGPDLPVELHDERFTTVVATRRLRDAGRGRTSLDAAAAAEILQSYLDQPSRGRPARSRQAR
;
A
#
# COMPACT_ATOMS: atom_id res chain seq x y z
N MET A 1 13.22 -97.08 39.76
CA MET A 1 11.88 -96.74 39.24
C MET A 1 11.66 -95.24 39.43
N SER A 2 11.52 -94.49 38.32
CA SER A 2 10.83 -93.18 38.18
C SER A 2 11.27 -91.99 39.06
N ARG A 3 11.44 -90.73 38.64
CA ARG A 3 11.26 -89.95 37.40
C ARG A 3 11.83 -88.55 37.73
N SER A 4 12.42 -87.87 36.73
CA SER A 4 12.31 -86.41 36.41
C SER A 4 12.56 -85.34 37.49
N ALA A 5 13.15 -84.17 37.26
CA ALA A 5 13.86 -83.46 36.18
C ALA A 5 14.50 -82.24 36.87
N GLU A 6 15.78 -81.90 36.65
CA GLU A 6 16.24 -80.72 35.87
C GLU A 6 15.29 -79.50 35.83
N ALA A 7 15.70 -78.24 35.89
CA ALA A 7 17.02 -77.62 35.83
C ALA A 7 16.92 -76.20 36.41
N ARG A 8 18.08 -75.68 36.83
CA ARG A 8 18.33 -74.28 37.21
C ARG A 8 18.14 -73.38 35.97
N SER A 9 17.78 -72.11 36.16
CA SER A 9 18.68 -70.96 35.91
C SER A 9 17.99 -69.61 35.61
N ARG A 10 18.59 -68.56 36.20
CA ARG A 10 18.94 -67.24 35.63
C ARG A 10 17.90 -66.12 35.51
N THR A 11 18.28 -65.01 36.19
CA THR A 11 18.28 -63.60 35.73
C THR A 11 16.89 -62.91 35.68
N ARG A 12 16.71 -61.60 35.92
CA ARG A 12 17.59 -60.42 35.91
C ARG A 12 16.86 -59.23 36.59
N SER A 13 17.65 -58.35 37.19
CA SER A 13 17.53 -56.87 37.27
C SER A 13 16.36 -56.18 36.57
N THR A 14 15.72 -55.18 37.22
CA THR A 14 15.85 -53.76 36.82
C THR A 14 15.27 -52.77 37.84
N ARG A 15 16.01 -51.67 38.05
CA ARG A 15 15.80 -50.45 38.85
C ARG A 15 14.75 -49.50 38.24
N PRO A 16 14.22 -48.50 38.98
CA PRO A 16 13.17 -47.59 38.50
C PRO A 16 13.75 -46.37 37.76
N SER A 17 13.14 -45.97 36.64
CA SER A 17 13.50 -44.76 35.88
C SER A 17 12.44 -43.66 36.07
N ARG A 18 12.88 -42.51 36.56
CA ARG A 18 12.14 -41.24 36.61
C ARG A 18 11.87 -40.75 35.18
N GLY A 19 10.59 -40.63 34.81
CA GLY A 19 10.17 -39.97 33.58
C GLY A 19 9.91 -38.49 33.81
N SER A 20 10.82 -37.63 33.33
CA SER A 20 10.60 -36.19 33.21
C SER A 20 9.59 -35.94 32.07
N ARG A 21 8.39 -35.44 32.41
CA ARG A 21 7.46 -34.90 31.41
C ARG A 21 8.02 -33.57 30.91
N ARG A 22 8.48 -33.55 29.65
CA ARG A 22 8.75 -32.33 28.89
C ARG A 22 7.42 -31.64 28.56
N PRO A 23 7.30 -30.31 28.68
CA PRO A 23 6.13 -29.60 28.17
C PRO A 23 6.16 -29.60 26.62
N SER A 24 4.99 -29.85 26.05
CA SER A 24 4.67 -29.82 24.63
C SER A 24 5.11 -28.50 24.01
N ALA A 25 5.84 -28.56 22.88
CA ALA A 25 6.19 -27.39 22.10
C ALA A 25 4.90 -26.76 21.55
N THR A 26 4.42 -25.71 22.21
CA THR A 26 3.45 -24.79 21.63
C THR A 26 4.15 -24.15 20.43
N CYS A 27 3.75 -24.56 19.23
CA CYS A 27 4.05 -23.84 18.01
C CYS A 27 3.34 -22.49 18.12
N VAL A 28 4.07 -21.49 18.63
CA VAL A 28 3.66 -20.10 18.49
C VAL A 28 3.88 -19.78 17.00
N PRO A 29 2.86 -19.34 16.23
CA PRO A 29 3.13 -18.85 14.90
C PRO A 29 4.08 -17.66 15.05
N THR A 30 5.29 -17.80 14.50
CA THR A 30 6.22 -16.69 14.36
C THR A 30 5.52 -15.58 13.58
N PRO A 31 5.65 -14.30 13.98
CA PRO A 31 5.20 -13.22 13.12
C PRO A 31 6.02 -13.34 11.82
N THR A 32 5.34 -13.75 10.74
CA THR A 32 5.89 -13.59 9.41
C THR A 32 6.06 -12.09 9.26
N VAL A 33 7.29 -11.61 9.22
CA VAL A 33 7.59 -10.22 8.87
C VAL A 33 7.11 -10.03 7.44
N GLU A 34 5.85 -9.62 7.28
CA GLU A 34 5.32 -9.17 6.00
C GLU A 34 6.27 -8.06 5.53
N ALA A 35 6.76 -8.18 4.28
CA ALA A 35 7.60 -7.16 3.67
C ALA A 35 6.95 -5.78 3.88
N PRO A 36 7.73 -4.72 4.15
CA PRO A 36 7.16 -3.41 4.47
C PRO A 36 6.13 -3.03 3.41
N VAL A 37 4.88 -2.96 3.85
CA VAL A 37 3.71 -2.67 3.03
C VAL A 37 3.83 -1.23 2.55
N SER A 38 4.41 -1.03 1.38
CA SER A 38 4.62 0.30 0.82
C SER A 38 3.33 0.78 0.16
N ARG A 39 2.47 1.46 0.94
CA ARG A 39 1.33 2.17 0.37
C ARG A 39 1.80 3.38 -0.42
N VAL A 40 1.00 3.80 -1.39
CA VAL A 40 1.20 4.99 -2.21
C VAL A 40 -0.03 5.88 -2.10
N LEU A 41 0.18 7.18 -1.88
CA LEU A 41 -0.89 8.17 -1.89
C LEU A 41 -0.99 8.80 -3.29
N GLY A 42 -2.18 8.76 -3.89
CA GLY A 42 -2.53 9.46 -5.11
C GLY A 42 -3.20 10.79 -4.81
N VAL A 43 -2.81 11.84 -5.53
CA VAL A 43 -3.29 13.21 -5.33
C VAL A 43 -3.71 13.82 -6.68
N ASP A 44 -4.94 14.34 -6.73
CA ASP A 44 -5.45 15.18 -7.82
C ASP A 44 -5.56 16.64 -7.34
N LEU A 45 -4.66 17.49 -7.82
CA LEU A 45 -4.55 18.91 -7.44
C LEU A 45 -5.57 19.77 -8.22
N GLY A 46 -6.86 19.65 -7.89
CA GLY A 46 -7.89 20.52 -8.44
C GLY A 46 -7.83 21.96 -7.88
N SER A 47 -8.39 22.94 -8.59
CA SER A 47 -8.32 24.37 -8.21
C SER A 47 -9.15 24.75 -6.98
N ARG A 48 -10.16 23.95 -6.63
CA ARG A 48 -11.03 24.16 -5.46
C ARG A 48 -10.92 23.03 -4.44
N ARG A 49 -10.62 21.83 -4.92
CA ARG A 49 -10.69 20.59 -4.15
C ARG A 49 -9.51 19.72 -4.55
N ILE A 50 -8.97 19.01 -3.58
CA ILE A 50 -7.85 18.09 -3.75
C ILE A 50 -8.39 16.69 -3.50
N GLY A 51 -8.43 15.87 -4.55
CA GLY A 51 -8.82 14.47 -4.45
C GLY A 51 -7.67 13.64 -3.90
N LEU A 52 -7.95 12.75 -2.96
CA LEU A 52 -6.98 11.83 -2.39
C LEU A 52 -7.43 10.37 -2.57
N ALA A 53 -6.48 9.52 -2.91
CA ALA A 53 -6.63 8.07 -2.98
C ALA A 53 -5.41 7.37 -2.37
N VAL A 54 -5.58 6.14 -1.92
CA VAL A 54 -4.49 5.35 -1.34
C VAL A 54 -4.45 3.98 -2.00
N SER A 55 -3.24 3.42 -2.15
CA SER A 55 -3.10 2.04 -2.59
C SER A 55 -3.38 1.08 -1.44
N ASP A 56 -3.80 -0.13 -1.77
CA ASP A 56 -3.78 -1.23 -0.83
C ASP A 56 -2.32 -1.59 -0.44
N ALA A 57 -2.18 -2.42 0.59
CA ALA A 57 -0.88 -2.86 1.10
C ALA A 57 -0.05 -3.63 0.06
N SER A 58 -0.70 -4.24 -0.96
CA SER A 58 -0.01 -4.95 -2.04
C SER A 58 0.49 -4.04 -3.16
N GLY A 59 0.13 -2.75 -3.16
CA GLY A 59 0.45 -1.81 -4.23
C GLY A 59 -0.15 -2.23 -5.57
N THR A 60 -1.38 -2.76 -5.55
CA THR A 60 -2.08 -3.27 -6.74
C THR A 60 -3.37 -2.51 -7.01
N LEU A 61 -4.11 -2.14 -5.98
CA LEU A 61 -5.42 -1.50 -6.11
C LEU A 61 -5.39 -0.10 -5.50
N ALA A 62 -5.85 0.90 -6.26
CA ALA A 62 -6.11 2.24 -5.76
C ALA A 62 -7.55 2.36 -5.23
N ILE A 63 -7.69 3.00 -4.07
CA ILE A 63 -8.97 3.17 -3.38
C ILE A 63 -9.18 4.68 -3.12
N PRO A 64 -10.34 5.25 -3.51
CA PRO A 64 -10.68 6.62 -3.16
C PRO A 64 -10.68 6.81 -1.64
N LEU A 65 -9.99 7.83 -1.15
CA LEU A 65 -9.84 8.06 0.29
C LEU A 65 -10.75 9.20 0.77
N ARG A 66 -10.45 10.43 0.36
CA ARG A 66 -11.19 11.63 0.78
C ARG A 66 -10.91 12.79 -0.16
N VAL A 67 -11.60 13.90 0.06
CA VAL A 67 -11.35 15.17 -0.62
C VAL A 67 -11.01 16.22 0.41
N LEU A 68 -9.98 17.02 0.14
CA LEU A 68 -9.69 18.23 0.90
C LEU A 68 -10.26 19.44 0.15
N GLU A 69 -10.91 20.34 0.87
CA GLU A 69 -11.26 21.66 0.32
C GLU A 69 -10.01 22.54 0.37
N ARG A 70 -9.70 23.26 -0.71
CA ARG A 70 -8.53 24.14 -0.72
C ARG A 70 -8.72 25.33 0.20
N GLY A 71 -7.71 25.57 1.02
CA GLY A 71 -7.62 26.74 1.86
C GLY A 71 -7.18 27.99 1.10
N ARG A 72 -6.97 29.08 1.86
CA ARG A 72 -6.34 30.30 1.34
C ARG A 72 -4.83 30.17 1.18
N GLU A 73 -4.23 29.23 1.93
CA GLU A 73 -2.78 29.04 2.01
C GLU A 73 -2.39 27.68 1.44
N ARG A 74 -1.69 27.66 0.30
CA ARG A 74 -1.23 26.41 -0.34
C ARG A 74 -0.36 25.57 0.57
N ARG A 75 0.45 26.22 1.42
CA ARG A 75 1.32 25.51 2.38
C ARG A 75 0.53 24.65 3.35
N ALA A 76 -0.61 25.14 3.84
CA ALA A 76 -1.49 24.37 4.73
C ALA A 76 -2.13 23.18 3.99
N ASP A 77 -2.53 23.37 2.72
CA ASP A 77 -3.02 22.27 1.88
C ASP A 77 -1.96 21.18 1.72
N HIS A 78 -0.69 21.56 1.47
CA HIS A 78 0.43 20.62 1.34
C HIS A 78 0.71 19.88 2.66
N GLU A 79 0.69 20.58 3.80
CA GLU A 79 0.85 19.94 5.11
C GLU A 79 -0.25 18.91 5.38
N ALA A 80 -1.51 19.23 5.03
CA ALA A 80 -2.62 18.30 5.16
C ALA A 80 -2.46 17.05 4.25
N ILE A 81 -1.93 17.20 3.04
CA ILE A 81 -1.61 16.07 2.16
C ILE A 81 -0.53 15.18 2.80
N VAL A 82 0.54 15.78 3.29
CA VAL A 82 1.67 15.05 3.92
C VAL A 82 1.24 14.36 5.20
N GLU A 83 0.38 14.99 6.00
CA GLU A 83 -0.23 14.36 7.17
C GLU A 83 -1.00 13.10 6.77
N VAL A 84 -1.87 13.19 5.76
CA VAL A 84 -2.62 12.02 5.26
C VAL A 84 -1.69 10.92 4.78
N ALA A 85 -0.65 11.26 4.01
CA ALA A 85 0.31 10.29 3.52
C ALA A 85 0.96 9.53 4.70
N ARG A 86 1.36 10.25 5.74
CA ARG A 86 1.99 9.66 6.94
C ARG A 86 1.00 8.83 7.75
N THR A 87 -0.22 9.31 7.96
CA THR A 87 -1.27 8.56 8.67
C THR A 87 -1.61 7.25 7.97
N GLU A 88 -1.66 7.27 6.63
CA GLU A 88 -1.94 6.07 5.84
C GLU A 88 -0.72 5.15 5.67
N GLY A 89 0.46 5.52 6.19
CA GLY A 89 1.69 4.74 6.01
C GLY A 89 2.18 4.72 4.56
N ALA A 90 1.87 5.77 3.78
CA ALA A 90 2.33 5.90 2.42
C ALA A 90 3.83 6.22 2.39
N THR A 91 4.53 5.54 1.49
CA THR A 91 5.99 5.68 1.26
C THR A 91 6.31 6.64 0.12
N ARG A 92 5.28 7.08 -0.60
CA ARG A 92 5.38 7.97 -1.77
C ARG A 92 4.06 8.66 -2.03
N ILE A 93 4.15 9.87 -2.59
CA ILE A 93 3.02 10.60 -3.15
C ILE A 93 3.13 10.62 -4.68
N VAL A 94 2.03 10.36 -5.36
CA VAL A 94 1.88 10.46 -6.82
C VAL A 94 0.88 11.54 -7.13
N VAL A 95 1.29 12.54 -7.89
CA VAL A 95 0.45 13.67 -8.29
C VAL A 95 0.10 13.54 -9.78
N GLY A 96 -1.20 13.62 -10.09
CA GLY A 96 -1.68 13.60 -11.47
C GLY A 96 -1.38 14.90 -12.21
N LEU A 97 -1.03 14.80 -13.50
CA LEU A 97 -0.86 15.93 -14.40
C LEU A 97 -2.03 16.00 -15.40
N PRO A 98 -2.87 17.06 -15.36
CA PRO A 98 -3.97 17.23 -16.30
C PRO A 98 -3.49 17.27 -17.75
N ARG A 99 -4.19 16.54 -18.64
CA ARG A 99 -3.90 16.48 -20.10
C ARG A 99 -3.86 17.83 -20.81
N SER A 100 -4.51 18.87 -20.27
CA SER A 100 -4.44 20.23 -20.84
C SER A 100 -3.02 20.83 -20.78
N LEU A 101 -2.11 20.23 -19.99
CA LEU A 101 -0.74 20.70 -19.76
C LEU A 101 0.31 19.80 -20.41
N SER A 102 -0.08 18.59 -20.86
CA SER A 102 0.85 17.60 -21.42
C SER A 102 1.34 17.93 -22.85
N GLY A 103 0.75 18.93 -23.52
CA GLY A 103 1.05 19.30 -24.91
C GLY A 103 1.55 20.73 -25.12
N THR A 104 1.51 21.57 -24.08
CA THR A 104 2.03 22.94 -24.13
C THR A 104 2.91 23.16 -22.93
N THR A 105 4.20 23.38 -23.18
CA THR A 105 5.19 23.96 -22.25
C THR A 105 4.80 25.41 -21.92
N GLY A 106 3.58 25.61 -21.42
CA GLY A 106 2.97 26.90 -21.15
C GLY A 106 2.99 27.24 -19.65
N PRO A 107 2.54 28.44 -19.28
CA PRO A 107 2.53 28.93 -17.90
C PRO A 107 1.87 27.96 -16.90
N ALA A 108 0.85 27.22 -17.33
CA ALA A 108 0.13 26.32 -16.45
C ALA A 108 0.89 25.00 -16.15
N ALA A 109 1.73 24.50 -17.05
CA ALA A 109 2.60 23.35 -16.76
C ALA A 109 3.70 23.73 -15.75
N ARG A 110 4.19 24.97 -15.83
CA ARG A 110 5.12 25.53 -14.85
C ARG A 110 4.46 25.68 -13.48
N ALA A 111 3.25 26.23 -13.43
CA ALA A 111 2.51 26.41 -12.17
C ALA A 111 2.30 25.07 -11.42
N VAL A 112 1.99 23.99 -12.13
CA VAL A 112 1.85 22.66 -11.50
C VAL A 112 3.20 22.11 -11.05
N THR A 113 4.25 22.32 -11.84
CA THR A 113 5.61 21.89 -11.44
C THR A 113 6.09 22.63 -10.20
N GLU A 114 5.89 23.95 -10.15
CA GLU A 114 6.19 24.80 -8.99
C GLU A 114 5.41 24.35 -7.76
N GLU A 115 4.11 24.08 -7.90
CA GLU A 115 3.28 23.58 -6.80
C GLU A 115 3.74 22.21 -6.28
N VAL A 116 4.18 21.33 -7.18
CA VAL A 116 4.74 20.01 -6.80
C VAL A 116 6.09 20.15 -6.11
N ASP A 117 6.92 21.11 -6.51
CA ASP A 117 8.18 21.40 -5.83
C ASP A 117 7.97 22.01 -4.43
N GLU A 118 6.94 22.87 -4.27
CA GLU A 118 6.47 23.31 -2.97
C GLU A 118 6.03 22.10 -2.11
N LEU A 119 5.25 21.17 -2.67
CA LEU A 119 4.82 19.96 -1.97
C LEU A 119 5.99 19.05 -1.60
N ARG A 120 6.97 18.87 -2.48
CA ARG A 120 8.21 18.13 -2.21
C ARG A 120 8.96 18.70 -1.02
N THR A 121 9.04 20.03 -0.95
CA THR A 121 9.70 20.73 0.14
C THR A 121 9.01 20.45 1.49
N VAL A 122 7.68 20.40 1.51
CA VAL A 122 6.90 20.09 2.72
C VAL A 122 6.97 18.60 3.07
N ALA A 123 6.97 17.71 2.08
CA ALA A 123 7.02 16.26 2.28
C ALA A 123 8.36 15.79 2.87
N GLY A 124 9.46 16.39 2.40
CA GLY A 124 10.81 16.03 2.80
C GLY A 124 11.37 14.80 2.06
N PRO A 125 12.64 14.45 2.31
CA PRO A 125 13.35 13.41 1.56
C PRO A 125 12.79 11.99 1.79
N ASP A 126 12.16 11.75 2.92
CA ASP A 126 11.63 10.43 3.30
C ASP A 126 10.30 10.10 2.63
N LEU A 127 9.67 11.09 1.99
CA LEU A 127 8.39 10.95 1.30
C LEU A 127 8.49 11.52 -0.13
N PRO A 128 9.06 10.76 -1.08
CA PRO A 128 9.21 11.20 -2.45
C PRO A 128 7.87 11.55 -3.09
N VAL A 129 7.87 12.60 -3.93
CA VAL A 129 6.71 13.04 -4.70
C VAL A 129 7.00 12.91 -6.19
N GLU A 130 6.22 12.08 -6.87
CA GLU A 130 6.34 11.79 -8.30
C GLU A 130 5.16 12.37 -9.08
N LEU A 131 5.44 12.78 -10.32
CA LEU A 131 4.43 13.21 -11.27
C LEU A 131 4.04 12.05 -12.18
N HIS A 132 2.75 11.89 -12.41
CA HIS A 132 2.21 10.86 -13.32
C HIS A 132 1.37 11.49 -14.42
N ASP A 133 1.73 11.21 -15.67
CA ASP A 133 1.07 11.75 -16.86
C ASP A 133 -0.17 10.90 -17.23
N GLU A 134 -1.35 11.54 -17.27
CA GLU A 134 -2.68 10.95 -17.42
C GLU A 134 -3.03 10.42 -18.83
N ARG A 135 -2.05 10.11 -19.68
CA ARG A 135 -2.26 9.89 -21.14
C ARG A 135 -3.29 8.82 -21.56
N PHE A 136 -3.86 8.04 -20.64
CA PHE A 136 -4.76 6.92 -20.94
C PHE A 136 -6.24 7.11 -20.59
N THR A 137 -6.70 8.25 -20.06
CA THR A 137 -8.08 8.38 -19.53
C THR A 137 -9.15 8.91 -20.50
N THR A 138 -8.97 8.78 -21.82
CA THR A 138 -10.05 9.15 -22.78
C THR A 138 -11.28 8.24 -22.70
N VAL A 139 -11.16 7.03 -22.13
CA VAL A 139 -12.22 5.99 -22.20
C VAL A 139 -13.14 5.96 -20.96
N VAL A 140 -12.77 6.60 -19.84
CA VAL A 140 -13.51 6.46 -18.57
C VAL A 140 -14.47 7.63 -18.27
N ALA A 141 -14.39 8.73 -19.03
CA ALA A 141 -15.33 9.85 -18.94
C ALA A 141 -16.81 9.41 -19.12
N THR A 142 -17.06 8.32 -19.84
CA THR A 142 -18.41 7.78 -20.06
C THR A 142 -19.00 7.08 -18.83
N ARG A 143 -18.18 6.68 -17.84
CA ARG A 143 -18.67 6.10 -16.57
C ARG A 143 -19.14 7.18 -15.58
N ARG A 144 -18.62 8.42 -15.72
CA ARG A 144 -18.94 9.59 -14.89
C ARG A 144 -20.39 10.06 -14.98
N LEU A 145 -21.13 9.62 -16.01
CA LEU A 145 -22.54 9.96 -16.21
C LEU A 145 -23.53 9.03 -15.50
N ARG A 146 -23.09 7.87 -14.97
CA ARG A 146 -24.00 6.90 -14.33
C ARG A 146 -24.07 7.02 -12.80
N ASP A 147 -23.12 7.71 -12.17
CA ASP A 147 -23.07 7.91 -10.71
C ASP A 147 -23.69 9.24 -10.23
N ALA A 148 -24.58 9.85 -11.02
CA ALA A 148 -25.23 11.13 -10.73
C ALA A 148 -26.06 11.18 -9.40
N GLY A 149 -26.05 10.11 -8.60
CA GLY A 149 -26.62 10.05 -7.24
C GLY A 149 -25.61 10.05 -6.09
N ARG A 150 -24.29 9.91 -6.35
CA ARG A 150 -23.24 10.06 -5.31
C ARG A 150 -22.57 11.41 -5.50
N GLY A 151 -22.68 12.29 -4.50
CA GLY A 151 -22.33 13.71 -4.59
C GLY A 151 -20.95 14.00 -5.19
N ARG A 152 -20.76 15.21 -5.72
CA ARG A 152 -19.53 15.66 -6.42
C ARG A 152 -18.23 15.39 -5.65
N THR A 153 -18.24 15.36 -4.32
CA THR A 153 -17.09 14.99 -3.47
C THR A 153 -16.61 13.56 -3.73
N SER A 154 -17.49 12.64 -4.09
CA SER A 154 -17.08 11.28 -4.48
C SER A 154 -16.33 11.23 -5.81
N LEU A 155 -16.54 12.23 -6.69
CA LEU A 155 -15.95 12.26 -8.02
C LEU A 155 -14.48 12.69 -8.00
N ASP A 156 -14.08 13.65 -7.15
CA ASP A 156 -12.67 14.09 -7.09
C ASP A 156 -11.79 13.02 -6.44
N ALA A 157 -12.27 12.34 -5.39
CA ALA A 157 -11.56 11.19 -4.82
C ALA A 157 -11.49 10.01 -5.80
N ALA A 158 -12.53 9.80 -6.62
CA ALA A 158 -12.50 8.81 -7.70
C ALA A 158 -11.48 9.17 -8.79
N ALA A 159 -11.36 10.45 -9.15
CA ALA A 159 -10.35 10.92 -10.10
C ALA A 159 -8.92 10.66 -9.57
N ALA A 160 -8.66 10.95 -8.30
CA ALA A 160 -7.38 10.64 -7.66
C ALA A 160 -7.09 9.12 -7.66
N ALA A 161 -8.12 8.28 -7.48
CA ALA A 161 -7.96 6.83 -7.55
C ALA A 161 -7.69 6.34 -8.98
N GLU A 162 -8.30 6.95 -10.00
CA GLU A 162 -8.01 6.67 -11.42
C GLU A 162 -6.55 7.00 -11.76
N ILE A 163 -6.05 8.17 -11.33
CA ILE A 163 -4.66 8.59 -11.50
C ILE A 163 -3.72 7.57 -10.84
N LEU A 164 -3.98 7.22 -9.58
CA LEU A 164 -3.15 6.28 -8.84
C LEU A 164 -3.19 4.88 -9.45
N GLN A 165 -4.36 4.40 -9.87
CA GLN A 165 -4.47 3.09 -10.51
C GLN A 165 -3.65 3.06 -11.80
N SER A 166 -3.73 4.10 -12.62
CA SER A 166 -2.92 4.22 -13.83
C SER A 166 -1.42 4.19 -13.54
N TYR A 167 -0.98 4.77 -12.43
CA TYR A 167 0.41 4.68 -11.97
C TYR A 167 0.80 3.26 -11.53
N LEU A 168 -0.04 2.61 -10.74
CA LEU A 168 0.21 1.25 -10.23
C LEU A 168 0.21 0.18 -11.34
N ASP A 169 -0.58 0.40 -12.39
CA ASP A 169 -0.71 -0.50 -13.55
C ASP A 169 0.48 -0.41 -14.51
N GLN A 170 1.29 0.65 -14.45
CA GLN A 170 2.51 0.72 -15.24
C GLN A 170 3.49 -0.38 -14.80
N PRO A 171 4.05 -1.18 -15.72
CA PRO A 171 5.13 -2.11 -15.41
C PRO A 171 6.31 -1.34 -14.82
N SER A 172 6.44 -1.38 -13.50
CA SER A 172 7.30 -0.50 -12.73
C SER A 172 8.78 -0.62 -13.11
N ARG A 173 9.46 0.51 -13.30
CA ARG A 173 10.93 0.62 -13.16
C ARG A 173 11.38 0.70 -11.68
N GLY A 174 10.62 0.13 -10.74
CA GLY A 174 10.90 0.31 -9.31
C GLY A 174 10.00 -0.40 -8.28
N ARG A 175 9.19 -1.41 -8.63
CA ARG A 175 8.57 -2.24 -7.57
C ARG A 175 9.64 -3.14 -6.96
N PRO A 176 9.71 -3.30 -5.62
CA PRO A 176 10.28 -4.52 -5.06
C PRO A 176 9.53 -5.71 -5.69
N ALA A 177 10.30 -6.66 -6.21
CA ALA A 177 9.80 -7.76 -7.04
C ALA A 177 8.57 -8.41 -6.40
N ARG A 178 7.51 -8.58 -7.21
CA ARG A 178 6.32 -9.32 -6.82
C ARG A 178 6.77 -10.68 -6.27
N SER A 179 6.58 -10.93 -4.97
CA SER A 179 6.65 -12.28 -4.45
C SER A 179 5.53 -13.07 -5.13
N ARG A 180 5.88 -13.79 -6.19
CA ARG A 180 5.03 -14.84 -6.75
C ARG A 180 4.80 -15.82 -5.61
N GLN A 181 3.65 -15.76 -4.96
CA GLN A 181 3.15 -16.93 -4.25
C GLN A 181 2.89 -17.99 -5.32
N ALA A 182 3.84 -18.91 -5.45
CA ALA A 182 3.66 -20.13 -6.19
C ALA A 182 2.51 -20.91 -5.51
N ARG A 183 1.48 -21.21 -6.28
CA ARG A 183 0.57 -22.33 -6.01
C ARG A 183 1.01 -23.50 -6.86
#